data_AF-A0A974XC90-F1
#
_entry.id   AF-A0A974XC90-F1
#
_cell.length_a   1.000
_cell.length_b   1.000
_cell.length_c   1.000
_cell.angle_alpha   90.00
_cell.angle_beta   90.00
_cell.angle_gamma   90.00
#
_symmetry.space_group_name_H-M   'P 1'
#
loop_
_entity.id
_entity.type
_entity.pdbx_description
1 polymer ?
#
loop_
_entity_poly.entity_id
_entity_poly.type
_entity_poly.pdbx_seq_one_letter_code
_entity_poly.pdbx_strand_id
1 'polypeptide(L)' 'MKKKSIGLIGIIFGGFLLSLELYLTKIAQLIDKTSGSYYTSVWKYAGMFPCSIALIITIVLIFYSIYIYFTYKDD' A
#
# COMPACT_ATOMS: atom_id res chain seq x y z
N MET A 1 23.17 9.14 -5.60
CA MET A 1 21.93 9.00 -6.40
C MET A 1 21.24 10.35 -6.45
N LYS A 2 20.73 10.80 -7.60
CA LYS A 2 19.97 12.06 -7.67
C LYS A 2 18.76 11.95 -6.74
N LYS A 3 18.48 12.99 -5.94
CA LYS A 3 17.39 12.97 -4.96
C LYS A 3 16.02 12.71 -5.61
N LYS A 4 15.83 13.14 -6.87
CA LYS A 4 14.68 12.75 -7.70
C LYS A 4 14.58 11.24 -7.97
N SER A 5 15.69 10.55 -8.23
CA SER A 5 15.67 9.10 -8.44
C SER A 5 15.21 8.35 -7.20
N ILE A 6 15.55 8.85 -6.00
CA ILE A 6 15.09 8.27 -4.73
C ILE A 6 13.58 8.44 -4.57
N GLY A 7 13.05 9.64 -4.87
CA GLY A 7 11.61 9.89 -4.87
C GLY A 7 10.87 9.00 -5.88
N LEU A 8 11.43 8.84 -7.09
CA LEU A 8 10.83 8.01 -8.13
C LEU A 8 10.80 6.51 -7.76
N ILE A 9 11.88 5.99 -7.16
CA ILE A 9 11.93 4.64 -6.61
C ILE A 9 10.88 4.46 -5.51
N GLY A 10 10.76 5.44 -4.59
CA GLY A 10 9.77 5.39 -3.52
C GLY A 10 8.33 5.37 -4.01
N ILE A 11 8.02 6.11 -5.08
CA ILE A 11 6.68 6.09 -5.72
C ILE A 11 6.39 4.73 -6.35
N ILE A 12 7.33 4.18 -7.13
CA ILE A 12 7.15 2.88 -7.79
C ILE A 12 7.00 1.77 -6.74
N PHE A 13 7.88 1.76 -5.74
CA PHE A 13 7.87 0.74 -4.70
C PHE A 13 6.63 0.86 -3.80
N GLY A 14 6.23 2.08 -3.44
CA GLY A 14 4.99 2.33 -2.71
C GLY A 14 3.75 1.88 -3.48
N GLY A 15 3.66 2.18 -4.78
CA GLY A 15 2.56 1.72 -5.63
C GLY A 15 2.52 0.19 -5.77
N PHE A 16 3.70 -0.46 -5.82
CA PHE A 16 3.80 -1.90 -5.82
C PHE A 16 3.31 -2.52 -4.50
N LEU A 17 3.75 -1.99 -3.36
CA LEU A 17 3.29 -2.42 -2.04
C LEU A 17 1.78 -2.23 -1.87
N LEU A 18 1.23 -1.10 -2.32
CA LEU A 18 -0.21 -0.84 -2.23
C LEU A 18 -1.01 -1.84 -3.07
N SER A 19 -0.52 -2.17 -4.26
CA SER A 19 -1.12 -3.21 -5.10
C SER A 19 -1.07 -4.57 -4.43
N LEU A 20 0.03 -4.89 -3.74
CA LEU A 20 0.18 -6.15 -3.00
C LEU A 20 -0.76 -6.23 -1.80
N GLU A 21 -0.92 -5.16 -1.03
CA GLU A 21 -1.83 -5.09 0.12
C GLU A 21 -3.29 -5.28 -0.29
N LEU A 22 -3.71 -4.66 -1.39
CA LEU A 22 -5.05 -4.84 -1.97
C LEU A 22 -5.26 -6.27 -2.51
N TYR A 23 -4.21 -6.89 -3.04
CA TYR A 23 -4.27 -8.27 -3.50
C TYR A 23 -4.37 -9.26 -2.32
N LEU A 24 -3.56 -9.06 -1.28
CA LEU A 24 -3.56 -9.89 -0.07
C LEU A 24 -4.89 -9.81 0.69
N THR A 25 -5.52 -8.64 0.76
CA THR A 25 -6.86 -8.49 1.37
C THR A 25 -7.92 -9.31 0.63
N LYS A 26 -7.84 -9.43 -0.71
CA LYS A 26 -8.68 -10.35 -1.48
C LYS A 26 -8.38 -11.82 -1.19
N ILE A 27 -7.10 -12.19 -1.07
CA ILE A 27 -6.71 -13.56 -0.70
C ILE A 27 -7.24 -13.91 0.68
N ALA A 28 -7.10 -13.03 1.67
CA ALA A 28 -7.63 -13.24 3.02
C ALA A 28 -9.15 -13.49 2.99
N GLN A 29 -9.91 -12.71 2.22
CA GLN A 29 -11.33 -12.95 2.04
C GLN A 29 -11.61 -14.32 1.38
N LEU A 30 -10.79 -14.73 0.41
CA LEU A 30 -10.96 -15.99 -0.29
C LEU A 30 -10.67 -17.20 0.61
N ILE A 31 -9.68 -17.09 1.49
CA ILE A 31 -9.39 -18.10 2.52
C ILE A 31 -10.56 -18.20 3.49
N ASP A 32 -11.07 -17.08 4.01
CA ASP A 32 -12.22 -17.10 4.92
C ASP A 32 -13.50 -17.63 4.28
N LYS A 33 -13.68 -17.42 2.96
CA LYS A 33 -14.78 -18.04 2.21
C LYS A 33 -14.72 -19.56 2.26
N THR A 34 -13.53 -20.15 2.24
CA THR A 34 -13.36 -21.61 2.38
C THR A 34 -13.61 -22.08 3.81
N SER A 35 -13.42 -21.21 4.81
CA SER A 35 -13.63 -21.50 6.24
C SER A 35 -15.10 -21.38 6.70
N GLY A 36 -16.01 -20.94 5.83
CA GLY A 36 -17.46 -20.91 6.08
C GLY A 36 -18.01 -19.66 6.76
N SER A 37 -17.16 -18.82 7.38
CA SER A 37 -17.55 -17.53 7.95
C SER A 37 -16.69 -16.43 7.34
N TYR A 38 -17.27 -15.62 6.45
CA TYR A 38 -16.56 -14.56 5.73
C TYR A 38 -17.35 -13.26 5.70
N TYR A 39 -16.62 -12.14 5.64
CA TYR A 39 -17.25 -10.85 5.35
C TYR A 39 -17.42 -10.67 3.83
N THR A 40 -18.60 -10.25 3.40
CA THR A 40 -18.85 -9.92 1.99
C THR A 40 -18.07 -8.69 1.54
N SER A 41 -17.81 -7.76 2.47
CA SER A 41 -17.04 -6.54 2.21
C SER A 41 -15.55 -6.75 2.41
N VAL A 42 -14.77 -6.57 1.32
CA VAL A 42 -13.29 -6.56 1.35
C VAL A 42 -12.75 -5.44 2.26
N TRP A 43 -13.48 -4.34 2.36
CA TRP A 43 -13.10 -3.19 3.20
C TRP A 43 -13.09 -3.52 4.69
N LYS A 44 -13.87 -4.52 5.13
CA LYS A 44 -13.76 -5.02 6.51
C LYS A 44 -12.40 -5.67 6.75
N TYR A 45 -11.89 -6.43 5.79
CA TYR A 45 -10.56 -7.05 5.87
C TYR A 45 -9.45 -6.00 5.81
N ALA A 46 -9.59 -4.98 4.95
CA ALA A 46 -8.66 -3.86 4.90
C ALA A 46 -8.62 -3.06 6.22
N GLY A 47 -9.74 -2.99 6.95
CA GLY A 47 -9.84 -2.34 8.25
C GLY A 47 -9.32 -3.17 9.42
N MET A 48 -9.10 -4.48 9.24
CA MET A 48 -8.60 -5.36 10.29
C MET A 48 -7.11 -5.20 10.50
N PHE A 49 -6.67 -5.30 11.75
CA PHE A 49 -5.26 -5.42 12.08
C PHE A 49 -4.75 -6.81 11.61
N PRO A 50 -3.59 -6.91 10.92
CA PRO A 50 -2.59 -5.88 10.66
C PRO A 50 -2.73 -5.15 9.31
N CYS A 51 -3.72 -5.50 8.47
CA CYS A 51 -3.88 -4.95 7.11
C CYS A 51 -4.09 -3.43 7.10
N SER A 52 -4.83 -2.89 8.08
CA SER A 52 -5.12 -1.45 8.16
C SER A 52 -3.87 -0.61 8.39
N ILE A 53 -2.94 -1.10 9.22
CA ILE A 53 -1.68 -0.40 9.51
C ILE A 53 -0.76 -0.44 8.30
N ALA A 54 -0.67 -1.59 7.64
CA ALA A 54 0.13 -1.74 6.42
C ALA A 54 -0.30 -0.70 5.36
N LEU A 55 -1.62 -0.63 5.07
CA LEU A 55 -2.18 0.35 4.13
C LEU A 55 -1.86 1.80 4.50
N ILE A 56 -1.98 2.17 5.78
CA ILE A 56 -1.67 3.53 6.23
C ILE A 56 -0.19 3.85 6.02
N ILE A 57 0.71 2.94 6.39
CA ILE A 57 2.16 3.12 6.21
C ILE A 57 2.50 3.29 4.73
N THR A 58 1.93 2.44 3.87
CA THR A 58 2.20 2.47 2.43
C THR A 58 1.70 3.76 1.80
N ILE A 59 0.52 4.26 2.19
CA ILE A 59 0.00 5.55 1.74
C ILE A 59 0.93 6.69 2.16
N VAL A 60 1.36 6.74 3.43
CA VAL A 60 2.29 7.76 3.94
C VAL A 60 3.61 7.73 3.17
N LEU A 61 4.14 6.54 2.89
CA LEU A 61 5.38 6.36 2.14
C LEU A 61 5.27 6.89 0.70
N ILE A 62 4.14 6.64 0.03
CA ILE A 62 3.88 7.19 -1.31
C ILE A 62 3.84 8.72 -1.26
N PHE A 63 3.08 9.31 -0.33
CA PHE A 63 2.99 10.77 -0.20
C PHE A 63 4.34 11.41 0.11
N TYR A 64 5.13 10.82 1.01
CA TYR A 64 6.47 11.29 1.31
C TYR A 64 7.40 11.22 0.10
N SER A 65 7.29 10.14 -0.70
CA SER A 65 8.09 9.97 -1.92
C SER A 65 7.71 10.98 -3.00
N ILE A 66 6.42 11.27 -3.16
CA ILE A 66 5.90 12.33 -4.04
C ILE A 66 6.42 13.69 -3.58
N TYR A 67 6.35 13.98 -2.28
CA TYR A 67 6.85 15.23 -1.72
C TYR A 67 8.34 15.44 -2.02
N ILE A 68 9.17 14.39 -1.83
CA ILE A 68 10.60 14.43 -2.17
C ILE A 68 10.81 14.68 -3.66
N TYR A 69 10.04 14.00 -4.52
CA TYR A 69 10.17 14.13 -5.97
C TYR A 69 9.87 15.55 -6.47
N PHE A 70 8.84 16.20 -5.92
CA PHE A 70 8.48 17.57 -6.30
C PHE A 70 9.35 18.65 -5.63
N THR A 71 9.78 18.44 -4.38
CA THR A 71 10.57 19.41 -3.62
C THR A 71 12.01 19.52 -4.14
N TYR A 72 12.61 18.39 -4.54
CA TYR A 72 13.94 18.38 -5.12
C TYR A 72 13.86 18.57 -6.64
N LYS A 73 13.70 19.82 -7.05
CA LYS A 73 13.98 20.25 -8.42
C LYS A 73 15.49 20.06 -8.64
N ASP A 74 15.87 19.26 -9.65
CA ASP A 74 17.28 19.11 -10.02
C ASP A 74 17.82 20.51 -10.35
N ASP A 75 18.73 21.02 -9.53
CA ASP A 75 19.70 22.04 -9.94
C ASP A 75 20.72 21.40 -10.90
#